data_AF-A0A3N3ZRJ7-F1
#
_entry.id   AF-A0A3N3ZRJ7-F1
#
_cell.length_a   1.000
_cell.length_b   1.000
_cell.length_c   1.000
_cell.angle_alpha   90.00
_cell.angle_beta   90.00
_cell.angle_gamma   90.00
#
_symmetry.space_group_name_H-M   'P 1'
#
loop_
_entity.id
_entity.type
_entity.pdbx_description
1 polymer ?
#
loop_
_entity_poly.entity_id
_entity_poly.type
_entity_poly.pdbx_seq_one_letter_code
_entity_poly.pdbx_strand_id
1 'polypeptide(L)'
;MDHGSGGMAGHNPEGGPPPEGIETAPEPTYPVDSTVVLTADHMPGMAGSEATITGAFDTTAYSVSYTPTDGGEPVVDHKWVVHEELEDPGEAPLPAGTEVVLNADHMPGMDGAEATIESSTQETVYMVDTTIDGMEMTNHKWFVESELQPAE
;
A
#
# COMPACT_ATOMS: atom_id res chain seq x y z
N MET A 1 -26.80 17.98 0.49
CA MET A 1 -25.37 17.69 0.64
C MET A 1 -25.28 16.23 1.02
N ASP A 2 -25.00 15.37 0.05
CA ASP A 2 -24.79 13.94 0.27
C ASP A 2 -23.28 13.78 0.42
N HIS A 3 -22.82 13.51 1.64
CA HIS A 3 -21.42 13.23 1.91
C HIS A 3 -21.17 11.78 1.51
N GLY A 4 -20.47 11.59 0.39
CA GLY A 4 -20.08 10.28 -0.12
C GLY A 4 -19.26 9.51 0.91
N SER A 5 -19.93 8.62 1.64
CA SER A 5 -19.36 7.65 2.57
C SER A 5 -18.79 6.43 1.82
N GLY A 6 -18.16 6.65 0.66
CA GLY A 6 -17.73 5.58 -0.24
C GLY A 6 -16.28 5.11 -0.02
N GLY A 7 -15.42 5.92 0.61
CA GLY A 7 -13.97 5.63 0.67
C GLY A 7 -13.55 4.61 1.73
N MET A 8 -14.26 4.52 2.87
CA MET A 8 -13.92 3.58 3.95
C MET A 8 -14.70 2.26 3.90
N ALA A 9 -15.78 2.21 3.13
CA ALA A 9 -16.70 1.08 3.08
C ALA A 9 -16.11 -0.05 2.22
N GLY A 10 -15.04 -0.67 2.69
CA GLY A 10 -14.38 -1.76 1.98
C GLY A 10 -12.93 -2.02 2.41
N HIS A 11 -12.27 -1.07 3.06
CA HIS A 11 -10.90 -1.26 3.52
C HIS A 11 -10.86 -2.11 4.79
N ASN A 12 -10.04 -3.17 4.80
CA ASN A 12 -9.78 -3.91 6.03
C ASN A 12 -8.93 -3.03 6.97
N PRO A 13 -9.37 -2.74 8.21
CA PRO A 13 -8.56 -1.97 9.16
C PRO A 13 -7.31 -2.72 9.63
N GLU A 14 -7.23 -4.04 9.44
CA GLU A 14 -6.05 -4.85 9.74
C GLU A 14 -5.37 -5.30 8.44
N GLY A 15 -4.20 -4.73 8.12
CA GLY A 15 -3.45 -5.06 6.89
C GLY A 15 -2.70 -6.40 6.92
N GLY A 16 -2.68 -7.07 8.09
CA GLY A 16 -2.01 -8.36 8.27
C GLY A 16 -0.47 -8.28 8.30
N PRO A 17 0.22 -9.45 8.33
CA PRO A 17 1.67 -9.49 8.30
C PRO A 17 2.23 -9.05 6.94
N PRO A 18 3.51 -8.66 6.85
CA PRO A 18 4.16 -8.42 5.57
C PRO A 18 4.24 -9.72 4.74
N PRO A 19 4.31 -9.65 3.39
CA PRO A 19 4.41 -10.81 2.51
C PRO A 19 5.59 -11.72 2.87
N GLU A 20 5.46 -13.03 2.63
CA GLU A 20 6.56 -13.95 2.88
C GLU A 20 7.76 -13.63 1.96
N GLY A 21 8.96 -13.61 2.54
CA GLY A 21 10.21 -13.43 1.77
C GLY A 21 10.60 -11.98 1.47
N ILE A 22 9.75 -11.00 1.82
CA ILE A 22 10.11 -9.58 1.68
C ILE A 22 11.31 -9.22 2.55
N GLU A 23 12.27 -8.50 1.98
CA GLU A 23 13.50 -8.11 2.69
C GLU A 23 13.26 -6.85 3.54
N THR A 24 13.69 -6.88 4.80
CA THR A 24 13.65 -5.70 5.67
C THR A 24 14.71 -4.70 5.25
N ALA A 25 14.37 -3.41 5.23
CA ALA A 25 15.35 -2.36 4.98
C ALA A 25 16.36 -2.30 6.16
N PRO A 26 17.68 -2.37 5.90
CA PRO A 26 18.67 -2.44 6.98
C PRO A 26 18.87 -1.10 7.72
N GLU A 27 18.75 0.02 7.01
CA GLU A 27 18.95 1.37 7.53
C GLU A 27 17.88 2.31 6.95
N PRO A 28 16.60 2.12 7.30
CA PRO A 28 15.51 2.96 6.78
C PRO A 28 15.63 4.39 7.32
N THR A 29 15.22 5.38 6.54
CA THR A 29 15.15 6.78 6.99
C THR A 29 14.25 6.92 8.22
N TYR A 30 13.15 6.17 8.27
CA TYR A 30 12.22 6.10 9.40
C TYR A 30 12.26 4.71 10.04
N PRO A 31 12.91 4.54 11.20
CA PRO A 31 12.97 3.24 11.88
C PRO A 31 11.59 2.73 12.31
N VAL A 32 11.45 1.41 12.43
CA VAL A 32 10.31 0.79 13.12
C VAL A 32 10.16 1.40 14.52
N ASP A 33 8.91 1.57 14.96
CA ASP A 33 8.47 2.27 16.18
C ASP A 33 8.64 3.80 16.15
N SER A 34 9.14 4.39 15.06
CA SER A 34 9.17 5.86 14.90
C SER A 34 7.83 6.41 14.41
N THR A 35 7.56 7.67 14.74
CA THR A 35 6.38 8.40 14.28
C THR A 35 6.72 9.28 13.08
N VAL A 36 5.83 9.28 12.09
CA VAL A 36 5.92 10.07 10.86
C VAL A 36 4.59 10.78 10.60
N VAL A 37 4.61 11.74 9.70
CA VAL A 37 3.41 12.35 9.10
C VAL A 37 3.25 11.82 7.69
N LEU A 38 2.07 11.28 7.39
CA LEU A 38 1.70 10.81 6.06
C LEU A 38 1.46 12.02 5.15
N THR A 39 1.98 12.01 3.93
CA THR A 39 1.77 13.11 2.97
C THR A 39 0.92 12.71 1.77
N ALA A 40 0.75 11.41 1.53
CA ALA A 40 -0.14 10.87 0.51
C ALA A 40 -1.54 10.57 1.10
N ASP A 41 -2.55 10.66 0.25
CA ASP A 41 -3.96 10.41 0.59
C ASP A 41 -4.45 9.18 -0.17
N HIS A 42 -3.89 7.99 0.12
CA HIS A 42 -4.33 6.74 -0.51
C HIS A 42 -5.77 6.40 -0.14
N MET A 43 -6.16 6.74 1.09
CA MET A 43 -7.56 6.87 1.49
C MET A 43 -7.84 8.28 2.00
N PRO A 44 -9.06 8.82 1.78
CA PRO A 44 -9.41 10.17 2.22
C PRO A 44 -9.13 10.41 3.70
N GLY A 45 -8.34 11.44 4.00
CA GLY A 45 -8.02 11.87 5.35
C GLY A 45 -6.71 11.34 5.91
N MET A 46 -5.95 10.56 5.12
CA MET A 46 -4.61 10.11 5.51
C MET A 46 -3.57 11.22 5.40
N ALA A 47 -3.65 12.07 4.38
CA ALA A 47 -2.67 13.15 4.24
C ALA A 47 -2.72 14.10 5.44
N GLY A 48 -1.57 14.27 6.11
CA GLY A 48 -1.38 15.06 7.32
C GLY A 48 -1.63 14.30 8.63
N SER A 49 -2.02 13.03 8.61
CA SER A 49 -2.16 12.24 9.82
C SER A 49 -0.81 11.75 10.35
N GLU A 50 -0.71 11.61 11.67
CA GLU A 50 0.41 10.91 12.29
C GLU A 50 0.26 9.39 12.10
N ALA A 51 1.38 8.71 11.90
CA ALA A 51 1.43 7.27 11.80
C ALA A 51 2.70 6.72 12.48
N THR A 52 2.62 5.49 13.00
CA THR A 52 3.76 4.77 13.57
C THR A 52 4.26 3.74 12.58
N ILE A 53 5.55 3.72 12.29
CA ILE A 53 6.16 2.71 11.41
C ILE A 53 6.13 1.35 12.10
N THR A 54 5.47 0.36 11.48
CA THR A 54 5.44 -1.03 11.97
C THR A 54 6.30 -1.98 11.14
N GLY A 55 6.71 -1.56 9.94
CA GLY A 55 7.66 -2.28 9.10
C GLY A 55 8.31 -1.37 8.08
N ALA A 56 9.54 -1.71 7.68
CA ALA A 56 10.31 -1.01 6.66
C ALA A 56 11.04 -2.03 5.79
N PHE A 57 10.88 -1.93 4.47
CA PHE A 57 11.23 -3.00 3.53
C PHE A 57 11.99 -2.46 2.32
N ASP A 58 12.96 -3.23 1.85
CA ASP A 58 13.71 -2.99 0.62
C ASP A 58 13.10 -3.87 -0.48
N THR A 59 12.22 -3.28 -1.27
CA THR A 59 11.50 -3.96 -2.37
C THR A 59 11.14 -2.95 -3.45
N THR A 60 10.57 -3.42 -4.56
CA THR A 60 9.96 -2.55 -5.58
C THR A 60 8.48 -2.39 -5.27
N ALA A 61 8.02 -1.14 -5.15
CA ALA A 61 6.61 -0.82 -5.04
C ALA A 61 6.03 -0.49 -6.42
N TYR A 62 4.81 -0.95 -6.68
CA TYR A 62 4.10 -0.75 -7.93
C TYR A 62 2.77 -0.03 -7.69
N SER A 63 2.47 0.93 -8.56
CA SER A 63 1.09 1.37 -8.75
C SER A 63 0.43 0.49 -9.80
N VAL A 64 -0.79 0.05 -9.56
CA VAL A 64 -1.51 -0.90 -10.43
C VAL A 64 -2.94 -0.47 -10.73
N SER A 65 -3.42 -0.80 -11.93
CA SER A 65 -4.84 -0.73 -12.27
C SER A 65 -5.39 -2.15 -12.43
N TYR A 66 -6.55 -2.46 -11.86
CA TYR A 66 -7.14 -3.80 -11.90
C TYR A 66 -8.67 -3.78 -11.85
N THR A 67 -9.30 -4.87 -12.27
CA THR A 67 -10.74 -5.08 -12.05
C THR A 67 -10.91 -6.11 -10.92
N PRO A 68 -11.61 -5.77 -9.83
CA PRO A 68 -11.80 -6.68 -8.71
C PRO A 68 -12.45 -8.01 -9.11
N THR A 69 -11.99 -9.11 -8.52
CA THR A 69 -12.46 -10.48 -8.83
C THR A 69 -13.92 -10.74 -8.42
N ASP A 70 -14.47 -9.91 -7.54
CA ASP A 70 -15.86 -9.96 -7.08
C ASP A 70 -16.85 -9.21 -8.01
N GLY A 71 -16.35 -8.60 -9.09
CA GLY A 71 -17.14 -7.83 -10.04
C GLY A 71 -17.37 -6.36 -9.66
N GLY A 72 -16.60 -5.83 -8.70
CA GLY A 72 -16.55 -4.41 -8.37
C GLY A 72 -16.13 -3.50 -9.53
N GLU A 73 -16.19 -2.18 -9.30
CA GLU A 73 -15.73 -1.20 -10.29
C GLU A 73 -14.19 -1.27 -10.46
N PRO A 74 -13.66 -1.02 -11.67
CA PRO A 74 -12.21 -0.98 -11.88
C PRO A 74 -11.52 0.03 -10.96
N VAL A 75 -10.42 -0.41 -10.35
CA VAL A 75 -9.52 0.43 -9.55
C VAL A 75 -8.37 0.88 -10.45
N VAL A 76 -8.07 2.17 -10.44
CA VAL A 76 -7.07 2.78 -11.32
C VAL A 76 -5.98 3.43 -10.48
N ASP A 77 -4.72 3.22 -10.85
CA ASP A 77 -3.54 3.80 -10.17
C ASP A 77 -3.54 3.52 -8.65
N HIS A 78 -3.92 2.31 -8.23
CA HIS A 78 -3.89 1.87 -6.84
C HIS A 78 -2.45 1.82 -6.34
N LYS A 79 -2.20 2.55 -5.25
CA LYS A 79 -0.92 2.62 -4.57
C LYS A 79 -1.06 2.02 -3.17
N TRP A 80 -0.24 1.06 -2.79
CA TRP A 80 0.77 0.34 -3.58
C TRP A 80 0.58 -1.16 -3.41
N VAL A 81 1.16 -1.95 -4.31
CA VAL A 81 1.51 -3.36 -4.06
C VAL A 81 3.02 -3.52 -4.16
N VAL A 82 3.60 -4.50 -3.46
CA VAL A 82 5.04 -4.80 -3.55
C VAL A 82 5.31 -6.00 -4.47
N HIS A 83 6.57 -6.19 -4.89
CA HIS A 83 6.96 -7.28 -5.80
C HIS A 83 6.60 -8.67 -5.28
N GLU A 84 6.68 -8.87 -3.96
CA GLU A 84 6.33 -10.12 -3.28
C GLU A 84 4.82 -10.39 -3.24
N GLU A 85 3.99 -9.41 -3.59
CA GLU A 85 2.53 -9.54 -3.67
C GLU A 85 2.04 -9.83 -5.10
N LEU A 86 2.94 -10.21 -6.00
CA LEU A 86 2.62 -10.60 -7.38
C LEU A 86 2.80 -12.12 -7.56
N GLU A 87 1.96 -12.74 -8.38
CA GLU A 87 2.10 -14.15 -8.74
C GLU A 87 3.25 -14.34 -9.76
N ASP A 88 4.27 -15.12 -9.39
CA ASP A 88 5.42 -15.50 -10.22
C ASP A 88 6.00 -14.34 -11.09
N PRO A 89 6.33 -13.18 -10.51
CA PRO A 89 6.59 -11.95 -11.28
C PRO A 89 7.91 -11.96 -12.05
N GLY A 90 8.80 -12.92 -11.81
CA GLY A 90 10.17 -12.88 -12.32
C GLY A 90 11.01 -11.80 -11.63
N GLU A 91 11.95 -11.19 -12.36
CA GLU A 91 12.90 -10.23 -11.82
C GLU A 91 12.32 -8.81 -11.78
N ALA A 92 12.46 -8.14 -10.63
CA ALA A 92 12.12 -6.73 -10.46
C ALA A 92 13.18 -5.79 -11.10
N PRO A 93 12.82 -4.55 -11.48
CA PRO A 93 11.46 -4.02 -11.53
C PRO A 93 10.72 -4.42 -12.82
N LEU A 94 9.40 -4.59 -12.72
CA LEU A 94 8.54 -4.78 -13.89
C LEU A 94 8.28 -3.47 -14.64
N PRO A 95 8.32 -3.45 -15.98
CA PRO A 95 8.05 -2.24 -16.76
C PRO A 95 6.55 -1.87 -16.73
N ALA A 96 6.25 -0.58 -16.89
CA ALA A 96 4.87 -0.11 -17.05
C ALA A 96 4.19 -0.77 -18.26
N GLY A 97 2.91 -1.10 -18.10
CA GLY A 97 2.11 -1.87 -19.07
C GLY A 97 2.26 -3.39 -18.95
N THR A 98 3.06 -3.90 -18.01
CA THR A 98 3.14 -5.35 -17.73
C THR A 98 1.84 -5.81 -17.08
N GLU A 99 1.29 -6.92 -17.59
CA GLU A 99 0.15 -7.62 -16.99
C GLU A 99 0.66 -8.60 -15.93
N VAL A 100 0.05 -8.58 -14.74
CA VAL A 100 0.38 -9.41 -13.58
C VAL A 100 -0.89 -9.93 -12.90
N VAL A 101 -0.76 -10.94 -12.05
CA VAL A 101 -1.83 -11.36 -11.13
C VAL A 101 -1.43 -10.96 -9.71
N LEU A 102 -2.36 -10.36 -8.97
CA LEU A 102 -2.14 -9.91 -7.60
C LEU A 102 -2.37 -11.07 -6.60
N ASN A 103 -1.47 -11.21 -5.64
CA ASN A 103 -1.62 -12.02 -4.43
C ASN A 103 -1.86 -11.14 -3.18
N ALA A 104 -2.01 -9.83 -3.36
CA ALA A 104 -2.39 -8.88 -2.31
C ALA A 104 -3.89 -8.97 -2.00
N ASP A 105 -4.26 -8.83 -0.73
CA ASP A 105 -5.65 -8.74 -0.26
C ASP A 105 -5.86 -7.47 0.59
N HIS A 106 -5.41 -6.31 0.10
CA HIS A 106 -5.54 -5.04 0.84
C HIS A 106 -7.01 -4.59 0.92
N MET A 107 -7.78 -4.94 -0.10
CA MET A 107 -9.22 -4.68 -0.24
C MET A 107 -9.92 -5.89 -0.88
N PRO A 108 -11.22 -6.10 -0.61
CA PRO A 108 -12.01 -7.15 -1.23
C PRO A 108 -11.87 -7.18 -2.76
N GLY A 109 -11.67 -8.38 -3.30
CA GLY A 109 -11.55 -8.62 -4.74
C GLY A 109 -10.19 -8.29 -5.34
N MET A 110 -9.19 -7.89 -4.54
CA MET A 110 -7.82 -7.68 -5.01
C MET A 110 -7.08 -9.00 -5.27
N ASP A 111 -7.21 -9.97 -4.35
CA ASP A 111 -6.55 -11.28 -4.47
C ASP A 111 -7.04 -12.01 -5.73
N GLY A 112 -6.08 -12.47 -6.54
CA GLY A 112 -6.28 -13.11 -7.83
C GLY A 112 -6.70 -12.17 -8.98
N ALA A 113 -6.75 -10.85 -8.77
CA ALA A 113 -7.11 -9.92 -9.84
C ALA A 113 -5.99 -9.79 -10.89
N GLU A 114 -6.36 -9.80 -12.17
CA GLU A 114 -5.48 -9.38 -13.25
C GLU A 114 -5.30 -7.86 -13.20
N ALA A 115 -4.04 -7.42 -13.15
CA ALA A 115 -3.66 -6.02 -12.99
C ALA A 115 -2.63 -5.60 -14.04
N THR A 116 -2.60 -4.31 -14.34
CA THR A 116 -1.57 -3.67 -15.17
C THR A 116 -0.68 -2.80 -14.29
N ILE A 117 0.64 -2.96 -14.41
CA ILE A 117 1.62 -2.07 -13.77
C ILE A 117 1.53 -0.68 -14.43
N GLU A 118 1.16 0.34 -13.67
CA GLU A 118 1.14 1.74 -14.14
C GLU A 118 2.51 2.39 -13.98
N SER A 119 3.15 2.18 -12.83
CA SER A 119 4.48 2.68 -12.52
C SER A 119 5.14 1.88 -11.40
N SER A 120 6.46 2.02 -11.26
CA SER A 120 7.25 1.40 -10.20
C SER A 120 8.19 2.41 -9.57
N THR A 121 8.44 2.28 -8.26
CA THR A 121 9.50 3.01 -7.55
C THR A 121 10.38 2.05 -6.75
N GLN A 122 11.65 2.44 -6.56
CA GLN A 122 12.63 1.74 -5.74
C GLN A 122 13.10 2.71 -4.66
N GLU A 123 12.41 2.65 -3.52
CA GLU A 123 12.69 3.36 -2.29
C GLU A 123 12.15 2.52 -1.13
N THR A 124 12.48 2.87 0.12
CA THR A 124 12.00 2.12 1.28
C THR A 124 10.46 2.12 1.30
N VAL A 125 9.88 0.92 1.44
CA VAL A 125 8.43 0.73 1.57
C VAL A 125 8.09 0.49 3.04
N TYR A 126 7.05 1.15 3.52
CA TYR A 126 6.67 1.16 4.93
C TYR A 126 5.26 0.61 5.14
N MET A 127 5.10 -0.17 6.21
CA MET A 127 3.80 -0.42 6.83
C MET A 127 3.64 0.52 8.02
N VAL A 128 2.41 0.99 8.24
CA VAL A 128 2.12 1.96 9.30
C VAL A 128 0.87 1.63 10.08
N ASP A 129 0.87 2.00 11.36
CA ASP A 129 -0.34 2.13 12.17
C ASP A 129 -0.79 3.59 12.20
N THR A 130 -2.06 3.86 11.96
CA THR A 130 -2.62 5.23 12.00
C THR A 130 -4.08 5.21 12.46
N THR A 131 -4.65 6.38 12.74
CA THR A 131 -6.07 6.53 13.07
C THR A 131 -6.69 7.57 12.16
N ILE A 132 -7.65 7.15 11.33
CA ILE A 132 -8.37 8.02 10.40
C ILE A 132 -9.84 8.07 10.82
N ASP A 133 -10.37 9.27 11.06
CA ASP A 133 -11.75 9.51 11.52
C ASP A 133 -12.21 8.62 12.70
N GLY A 134 -11.28 8.32 13.62
CA GLY A 134 -11.53 7.49 14.79
C GLY A 134 -11.52 5.97 14.55
N MET A 135 -11.18 5.54 13.34
CA MET A 135 -10.89 4.14 13.02
C MET A 135 -9.39 3.88 13.12
N GLU A 136 -9.00 2.97 14.00
CA GLU A 136 -7.63 2.48 14.08
C GLU A 136 -7.35 1.56 12.89
N MET A 137 -6.27 1.86 12.17
CA MET A 137 -5.74 1.07 11.07
C MET A 137 -4.39 0.52 11.48
N THR A 138 -4.23 -0.79 11.42
CA THR A 138 -3.01 -1.48 11.86
C THR A 138 -2.34 -2.18 10.69
N ASN A 139 -1.01 -2.11 10.65
CA ASN A 139 -0.17 -2.63 9.57
C ASN A 139 -0.68 -2.23 8.18
N HIS A 140 -1.14 -0.99 8.04
CA HIS A 140 -1.65 -0.49 6.78
C HIS A 140 -0.53 -0.45 5.74
N LYS A 141 -0.85 -0.95 4.54
CA LYS A 141 0.03 -1.20 3.42
C LYS A 141 -0.42 -0.32 2.25
N TRP A 142 0.46 0.37 1.54
CA TRP A 142 1.86 0.67 1.88
C TRP A 142 2.09 2.16 1.69
N PHE A 143 3.13 2.70 2.30
CA PHE A 143 3.66 4.01 1.93
C PHE A 143 5.09 3.88 1.44
N VAL A 144 5.49 4.74 0.52
CA VAL A 144 6.89 4.84 0.11
C VAL A 144 7.58 6.00 0.83
N GLU A 145 8.91 5.98 0.96
CA GLU A 145 9.67 6.95 1.75
C GLU A 145 9.34 8.42 1.45
N SER A 146 9.17 8.75 0.17
CA SER A 146 8.82 10.08 -0.31
C SER A 146 7.39 10.53 0.04
N GLU A 147 6.53 9.61 0.50
CA GLU A 147 5.19 9.89 1.00
C GLU A 147 5.17 10.15 2.52
N LEU A 148 6.32 10.12 3.18
CA LEU A 148 6.46 10.30 4.63
C LEU A 148 7.29 11.54 4.98
N GLN A 149 6.95 12.19 6.08
CA GLN A 149 7.73 13.26 6.69
C GLN A 149 8.01 12.96 8.16
N PRO A 150 9.10 13.52 8.74
CA PRO A 150 9.32 13.42 10.18
C PRO A 150 8.16 14.04 10.96
N ALA A 151 7.71 13.37 12.03
CA ALA A 151 6.85 14.01 13.03
C ALA A 151 7.66 15.03 13.86
N GLU A 152 7.01 16.10 14.32
CA GLU A 152 7.65 17.16 15.13
C GLU A 152 7.97 16.72 16.57
#